data_AF-A0A8T8X497-F1
#
_entry.id   AF-A0A8T8X497-F1
#
_cell.length_a   1.000
_cell.length_b   1.000
_cell.length_c   1.000
_cell.angle_alpha   90.00
_cell.angle_beta   90.00
_cell.angle_gamma   90.00
#
_symmetry.space_group_name_H-M   'P 1'
#
loop_
_entity.id
_entity.type
_entity.pdbx_description
1 polymer ?
#
loop_
_entity_poly.entity_id
_entity_poly.type
_entity_poly.pdbx_seq_one_letter_code
_entity_poly.pdbx_strand_id
1 'polypeptide(L)'
;MNHRIFVEPSRDPCLHDIKWTATARRDDLPKTPVLSLIRFKFRPEADFMDEQHVAHMLWQQSLVFISTVSGFQRLLWAPISDESRRVEFQLSFGLGLLLPLLQEVPFLNHSVTLPLPLCFAAGPGHFLELVELRWIEEEWQAVVESLRTAPSDSGFPGLVCGSGGWFEEQLPLESRTFLGLLLWRTPRDAITWTPHQTVRHNLQALIGHTIRQSSLVTASMHDCSSSGTSLAARSSVSLAAYSGTIFQTQISPPQYTSDKDFEYQTRFDVRARKSIDEVASRRRICPSPEAIWCPMGAMGQGGFPTFQDVPSPAAAPTVDMLWLQLNNQHPETLSLVHRLRLAIYNSLGFPRCRWGRETSQGAPGAGVCRMGILIEWKKTPQPSTWAQLHTLVDEVVSQADGTITRSSPSITRYCASIPTDQPCHLELLSLFLVDAECPKRILWYAYQRFTSTMSCPTARGQVYIHPSPTLAARPVAHGFHDEGGFDPMIRFSASTVWASAAAREEWYADFADQAASCYERLGYIVDWVQLVVESAESAVLELEPVDAEVLEWWKSGRHQAMSR
;
A
#
# COMPACT_ATOMS: atom_id res chain seq x y z
N MET A 1 6.32 32.40 25.88
CA MET A 1 5.16 31.66 26.42
C MET A 1 5.33 30.20 26.04
N ASN A 2 5.41 29.32 27.04
CA ASN A 2 5.62 27.89 26.85
C ASN A 2 4.36 27.26 26.24
N HIS A 3 4.43 26.84 24.98
CA HIS A 3 3.42 25.95 24.42
C HIS A 3 3.62 24.56 25.02
N ARG A 4 2.95 24.30 26.15
CA ARG A 4 2.64 22.94 26.56
C ARG A 4 1.79 22.34 25.45
N ILE A 5 2.38 21.48 24.65
CA ILE A 5 1.64 20.57 23.77
C ILE A 5 0.81 19.71 24.72
N PHE A 6 -0.50 19.92 24.73
CA PHE A 6 -1.42 18.96 25.31
C PHE A 6 -1.26 17.68 24.50
N VAL A 7 -0.61 16.68 25.08
CA VAL A 7 -0.73 15.31 24.60
C VAL A 7 -2.18 14.93 24.87
N GLU A 8 -2.99 14.80 23.83
CA GLU A 8 -4.35 14.27 23.97
C GLU A 8 -4.29 12.93 24.74
N PRO A 9 -5.20 12.68 25.70
CA PRO A 9 -5.26 11.40 26.38
C PRO A 9 -5.40 10.29 25.33
N SER A 10 -4.57 9.24 25.43
CA SER A 10 -4.50 8.21 24.39
C SER A 10 -5.86 7.53 24.20
N ARG A 11 -6.37 7.56 22.96
CA ARG A 11 -7.53 6.79 22.48
C ARG A 11 -7.16 5.32 22.24
N ASP A 12 -6.53 4.71 23.24
CA ASP A 12 -6.19 3.30 23.19
C ASP A 12 -7.48 2.50 23.42
N PRO A 13 -7.87 1.59 22.51
CA PRO A 13 -9.05 0.77 22.73
C PRO A 13 -8.88 -0.08 23.99
N CYS A 14 -10.00 -0.27 24.68
CA CYS A 14 -10.11 -1.03 25.90
C CYS A 14 -10.95 -2.29 25.69
N LEU A 15 -10.67 -3.29 26.51
CA LEU A 15 -11.48 -4.48 26.65
C LEU A 15 -11.68 -4.72 28.14
N HIS A 16 -12.92 -4.63 28.63
CA HIS A 16 -13.23 -4.67 30.07
C HIS A 16 -12.45 -3.63 30.88
N ASP A 17 -12.43 -2.38 30.40
CA ASP A 17 -11.66 -1.25 30.96
C ASP A 17 -10.13 -1.43 30.98
N ILE A 18 -9.60 -2.54 30.44
CA ILE A 18 -8.17 -2.78 30.31
C ILE A 18 -7.70 -2.23 28.97
N LYS A 19 -6.79 -1.25 29.01
CA LYS A 19 -6.14 -0.70 27.81
C LYS A 19 -5.30 -1.76 27.11
N TRP A 20 -5.34 -1.80 25.77
CA TRP A 20 -4.50 -2.72 25.00
C TRP A 20 -2.99 -2.53 25.27
N THR A 21 -2.55 -1.31 25.61
CA THR A 21 -1.16 -1.01 25.96
C THR A 21 -0.73 -1.62 27.30
N ALA A 22 -1.69 -1.92 28.17
CA ALA A 22 -1.48 -2.57 29.46
C ALA A 22 -1.53 -4.11 29.37
N THR A 23 -2.16 -4.68 28.34
CA THR A 23 -2.29 -6.15 28.12
C THR A 23 -1.01 -6.83 27.60
N ALA A 24 0.17 -6.44 28.11
CA ALA A 24 1.44 -7.05 27.70
C ALA A 24 1.59 -8.54 28.06
N ARG A 25 0.57 -9.16 28.67
CA ARG A 25 0.55 -10.58 29.03
C ARG A 25 -0.59 -11.28 28.27
N ARG A 26 -0.24 -12.26 27.42
CA ARG A 26 -1.18 -13.09 26.65
C ARG A 26 -2.22 -13.82 27.52
N ASP A 27 -1.96 -13.93 28.82
CA ASP A 27 -2.79 -14.64 29.79
C ASP A 27 -4.05 -13.87 30.23
N ASP A 28 -4.18 -12.59 29.85
CA ASP A 28 -5.27 -11.70 30.26
C ASP A 28 -6.40 -11.57 29.21
N LEU A 29 -6.39 -12.36 28.13
CA LEU A 29 -7.48 -12.37 27.15
C LEU A 29 -8.77 -12.95 27.78
N PRO A 30 -9.94 -12.35 27.54
CA PRO A 30 -11.19 -12.87 28.09
C PRO A 30 -11.48 -14.27 27.55
N LYS A 31 -11.98 -15.13 28.45
CA LYS A 31 -12.42 -16.49 28.09
C LYS A 31 -13.68 -16.48 27.22
N THR A 32 -14.45 -15.40 27.27
CA THR A 32 -15.62 -15.17 26.44
C THR A 32 -15.20 -14.57 25.10
N PRO A 33 -15.70 -15.10 23.97
CA PRO A 33 -15.48 -14.49 22.67
C PRO A 33 -15.89 -13.03 22.66
N VAL A 34 -15.03 -12.18 22.12
CA VAL A 34 -15.29 -10.75 21.93
C VAL A 34 -15.85 -10.58 20.53
N LEU A 35 -16.99 -9.91 20.41
CA LEU A 35 -17.54 -9.53 19.13
C LEU A 35 -17.08 -8.12 18.77
N SER A 36 -16.73 -7.94 17.51
CA SER A 36 -16.22 -6.68 17.02
C SER A 36 -16.71 -6.38 15.63
N LEU A 37 -17.16 -5.14 15.48
CA LEU A 37 -17.88 -4.64 14.33
C LEU A 37 -17.17 -3.39 13.82
N ILE A 38 -16.85 -3.33 12.53
CA ILE A 38 -16.08 -2.21 11.93
C ILE A 38 -16.49 -1.88 10.53
N ARG A 39 -17.19 -0.77 10.38
CA ARG A 39 -17.74 -0.39 9.10
C ARG A 39 -16.68 0.18 8.16
N PHE A 40 -16.39 -0.54 7.08
CA PHE A 40 -15.62 -0.01 5.96
C PHE A 40 -16.48 0.83 5.04
N LYS A 41 -15.90 1.88 4.45
CA LYS A 41 -16.46 2.55 3.27
C LYS A 41 -15.44 2.44 2.16
N PHE A 42 -15.75 1.59 1.18
CA PHE A 42 -14.87 1.38 0.04
C PHE A 42 -15.17 2.36 -1.08
N ARG A 43 -14.19 2.57 -1.95
CA ARG A 43 -14.38 3.39 -3.14
C ARG A 43 -15.31 2.71 -4.15
N PRO A 44 -16.02 3.47 -4.99
CA PRO A 44 -16.99 2.92 -5.94
C PRO A 44 -16.42 1.84 -6.87
N GLU A 45 -15.16 1.99 -7.27
CA GLU A 45 -14.44 1.07 -8.15
C GLU A 45 -14.08 -0.28 -7.50
N ALA A 46 -14.15 -0.40 -6.16
CA ALA A 46 -13.80 -1.63 -5.47
C ALA A 46 -14.96 -2.63 -5.51
N ASP A 47 -14.88 -3.63 -6.39
CA ASP A 47 -15.81 -4.76 -6.44
C ASP A 47 -15.29 -6.00 -5.70
N PHE A 48 -16.05 -6.41 -4.68
CA PHE A 48 -15.78 -7.58 -3.85
C PHE A 48 -16.70 -8.76 -4.18
N MET A 49 -17.70 -8.55 -5.03
CA MET A 49 -18.62 -9.59 -5.47
C MET A 49 -18.15 -10.25 -6.77
N ASP A 50 -17.38 -9.53 -7.59
CA ASP A 50 -16.73 -10.07 -8.78
C ASP A 50 -15.42 -10.79 -8.41
N GLU A 51 -15.40 -12.12 -8.56
CA GLU A 51 -14.24 -12.98 -8.26
C GLU A 51 -13.00 -12.67 -9.10
N GLN A 52 -13.19 -12.06 -10.28
CA GLN A 52 -12.07 -11.67 -11.17
C GLN A 52 -11.49 -10.30 -10.79
N HIS A 53 -12.20 -9.53 -9.97
CA HIS A 53 -11.80 -8.18 -9.62
C HIS A 53 -10.70 -8.17 -8.54
N VAL A 54 -9.74 -7.26 -8.67
CA VAL A 54 -8.59 -7.18 -7.74
C VAL A 54 -8.98 -6.93 -6.28
N ALA A 55 -10.06 -6.18 -6.06
CA ALA A 55 -10.55 -5.93 -4.71
C ALA A 55 -11.10 -7.21 -4.05
N HIS A 56 -11.74 -8.10 -4.82
CA HIS A 56 -12.12 -9.43 -4.33
C HIS A 56 -10.90 -10.25 -3.94
N MET A 57 -9.85 -10.26 -4.77
CA MET A 57 -8.62 -11.00 -4.44
C MET A 57 -7.98 -10.51 -3.14
N LEU A 58 -7.83 -9.19 -2.96
CA LEU A 58 -7.34 -8.60 -1.71
C LEU A 58 -8.23 -8.93 -0.51
N TRP A 59 -9.56 -8.92 -0.72
CA TRP A 59 -10.51 -9.31 0.31
C TRP A 59 -10.29 -10.75 0.76
N GLN A 60 -10.19 -11.70 -0.18
CA GLN A 60 -9.92 -13.10 0.15
C GLN A 60 -8.57 -13.28 0.88
N GLN A 61 -7.52 -12.59 0.45
CA GLN A 61 -6.22 -12.61 1.15
C GLN A 61 -6.32 -12.07 2.58
N SER A 62 -7.08 -11.00 2.77
CA SER A 62 -7.37 -10.43 4.09
C SER A 62 -8.10 -11.42 4.99
N LEU A 63 -9.11 -12.11 4.45
CA LEU A 63 -9.89 -13.12 5.16
C LEU A 63 -9.04 -14.33 5.56
N VAL A 64 -8.20 -14.84 4.65
CA VAL A 64 -7.23 -15.91 4.97
C VAL A 64 -6.30 -15.46 6.08
N PHE A 65 -5.71 -14.28 5.95
CA PHE A 65 -4.82 -13.75 6.97
C PHE A 65 -5.51 -13.72 8.35
N ILE A 66 -6.71 -13.14 8.43
CA ILE A 66 -7.47 -13.04 9.69
C ILE A 66 -7.74 -14.42 10.29
N SER A 67 -8.08 -15.40 9.45
CA SER A 67 -8.37 -16.77 9.91
C SER A 67 -7.17 -17.45 10.58
N THR A 68 -5.94 -16.98 10.32
CA THR A 68 -4.72 -17.52 10.93
C THR A 68 -4.35 -16.86 12.26
N VAL A 69 -5.07 -15.80 12.67
CA VAL A 69 -4.80 -15.11 13.94
C VAL A 69 -5.18 -16.03 15.10
N SER A 70 -4.26 -16.19 16.06
CA SER A 70 -4.50 -17.02 17.24
C SER A 70 -5.73 -16.53 18.02
N GLY A 71 -6.66 -17.44 18.32
CA GLY A 71 -7.92 -17.14 19.02
C GLY A 71 -9.07 -16.73 18.10
N PHE A 72 -8.84 -16.62 16.79
CA PHE A 72 -9.89 -16.39 15.80
C PHE A 72 -10.95 -17.50 15.86
N GLN A 73 -12.22 -17.10 15.98
CA GLN A 73 -13.36 -18.04 16.05
C GLN A 73 -14.14 -18.10 14.74
N ARG A 74 -14.57 -16.93 14.24
CA ARG A 74 -15.51 -16.81 13.12
C ARG A 74 -15.44 -15.41 12.53
N LEU A 75 -15.70 -15.31 11.23
CA LEU A 75 -15.81 -14.07 10.48
C LEU A 75 -17.05 -14.11 9.61
N LEU A 76 -17.91 -13.10 9.74
CA LEU A 76 -19.14 -12.94 8.97
C LEU A 76 -19.20 -11.56 8.32
N TRP A 77 -19.38 -11.50 7.01
CA TRP A 77 -19.40 -10.23 6.27
C TRP A 77 -20.61 -10.11 5.37
N ALA A 78 -21.07 -8.89 5.14
CA ALA A 78 -22.16 -8.60 4.22
C ALA A 78 -22.10 -7.14 3.76
N PRO A 79 -22.49 -6.82 2.51
CA PRO A 79 -22.67 -5.44 2.08
C PRO A 79 -23.94 -4.84 2.70
N ILE A 80 -23.97 -3.52 2.86
CA ILE A 80 -25.11 -2.80 3.44
C ILE A 80 -26.11 -2.45 2.32
N SER A 81 -27.41 -2.66 2.56
CA SER A 81 -28.45 -2.60 1.53
C SER A 81 -28.81 -1.20 1.02
N ASP A 82 -28.21 -0.14 1.57
CA ASP A 82 -28.45 1.26 1.21
C ASP A 82 -27.16 1.87 0.60
N GLU A 83 -27.09 1.86 -0.74
CA GLU A 83 -26.08 2.37 -1.70
C GLU A 83 -24.63 2.62 -1.23
N SER A 84 -24.11 1.84 -0.30
CA SER A 84 -22.69 1.93 0.05
C SER A 84 -22.20 0.58 0.55
N ARG A 85 -21.30 0.00 -0.25
CA ARG A 85 -20.53 -1.21 0.07
C ARG A 85 -19.78 -0.95 1.38
N ARG A 86 -20.28 -1.57 2.43
CA ARG A 86 -19.80 -1.43 3.79
C ARG A 86 -19.85 -2.81 4.44
N VAL A 87 -18.81 -3.16 5.19
CA VAL A 87 -18.60 -4.50 5.80
C VAL A 87 -17.99 -4.29 7.19
N GLU A 88 -18.25 -5.17 8.18
CA GLU A 88 -17.95 -4.96 9.61
C GLU A 88 -16.98 -5.95 10.33
N PHE A 89 -15.78 -5.54 10.84
CA PHE A 89 -14.83 -6.38 11.66
C PHE A 89 -13.73 -5.73 12.54
N GLN A 90 -13.42 -6.22 13.76
CA GLN A 90 -12.21 -5.79 14.53
C GLN A 90 -10.93 -5.71 13.68
N LEU A 91 -10.18 -4.60 13.78
CA LEU A 91 -9.04 -4.36 12.91
C LEU A 91 -7.90 -5.34 13.16
N SER A 92 -7.65 -6.17 12.15
CA SER A 92 -6.44 -6.96 12.00
C SER A 92 -5.51 -6.31 10.98
N PHE A 93 -4.22 -6.66 11.02
CA PHE A 93 -3.31 -6.37 9.91
C PHE A 93 -3.85 -6.91 8.57
N GLY A 94 -4.60 -8.01 8.59
CA GLY A 94 -5.29 -8.54 7.41
C GLY A 94 -6.22 -7.52 6.77
N LEU A 95 -6.99 -6.77 7.56
CA LEU A 95 -7.81 -5.66 7.02
C LEU A 95 -6.96 -4.46 6.61
N GLY A 96 -5.75 -4.34 7.16
CA GLY A 96 -4.71 -3.44 6.66
C GLY A 96 -4.36 -3.67 5.18
N LEU A 97 -4.57 -4.89 4.66
CA LEU A 97 -4.36 -5.18 3.23
C LEU A 97 -5.34 -4.41 2.32
N LEU A 98 -6.47 -3.96 2.87
CA LEU A 98 -7.52 -3.23 2.15
C LEU A 98 -7.36 -1.72 2.22
N LEU A 99 -6.36 -1.21 2.94
CA LEU A 99 -6.10 0.23 3.10
C LEU A 99 -6.13 1.01 1.77
N PRO A 100 -5.57 0.52 0.66
CA PRO A 100 -5.62 1.24 -0.61
C PRO A 100 -7.05 1.43 -1.14
N LEU A 101 -8.00 0.58 -0.76
CA LEU A 101 -9.37 0.57 -1.31
C LEU A 101 -10.38 1.40 -0.51
N LEU A 102 -9.96 1.93 0.64
CA LEU A 102 -10.82 2.70 1.51
C LEU A 102 -11.04 4.11 0.96
N GLN A 103 -12.28 4.59 1.06
CA GLN A 103 -12.66 5.95 0.71
C GLN A 103 -12.45 6.90 1.89
N GLU A 104 -12.76 6.43 3.10
CA GLU A 104 -12.71 7.19 4.33
C GLU A 104 -12.00 6.38 5.41
N VAL A 105 -11.42 7.06 6.40
CA VAL A 105 -10.94 6.40 7.61
C VAL A 105 -12.14 5.65 8.17
N PRO A 106 -12.05 4.32 8.35
CA PRO A 106 -13.17 3.56 8.87
C PRO A 106 -13.62 4.19 10.19
N PHE A 107 -14.91 4.18 10.44
CA PHE A 107 -15.41 4.48 11.78
C PHE A 107 -15.01 3.29 12.65
N LEU A 108 -14.05 3.51 13.55
CA LEU A 108 -13.36 2.43 14.24
C LEU A 108 -13.80 2.24 15.68
N ASN A 109 -13.84 0.95 16.01
CA ASN A 109 -13.84 0.34 17.32
C ASN A 109 -14.92 0.86 18.24
N HIS A 110 -16.04 0.15 18.26
CA HIS A 110 -16.64 -0.13 19.54
C HIS A 110 -16.61 -1.66 19.73
N SER A 111 -15.80 -2.13 20.69
CA SER A 111 -15.83 -3.52 21.12
C SER A 111 -17.12 -3.76 21.90
N VAL A 112 -17.72 -4.93 21.69
CA VAL A 112 -18.86 -5.38 22.50
C VAL A 112 -18.63 -6.84 22.87
N THR A 113 -18.65 -7.13 24.16
CA THR A 113 -18.63 -8.53 24.60
C THR A 113 -20.05 -9.07 24.50
N LEU A 114 -20.34 -9.76 23.40
CA LEU A 114 -21.67 -10.25 23.08
C LEU A 114 -21.68 -11.78 22.92
N PRO A 115 -22.43 -12.52 23.75
CA PRO A 115 -22.68 -13.93 23.48
C PRO A 115 -23.57 -14.04 22.24
N LEU A 116 -23.03 -14.59 21.15
CA LEU A 116 -23.82 -14.93 19.97
C LEU A 116 -24.52 -16.29 20.17
N PRO A 117 -25.83 -16.39 19.90
CA PRO A 117 -26.56 -17.65 19.97
C PRO A 117 -25.99 -18.71 19.00
N LEU A 118 -26.09 -19.99 19.35
CA LEU A 118 -25.69 -21.09 18.46
C LEU A 118 -26.47 -21.12 17.14
N CYS A 119 -27.67 -20.53 17.10
CA CYS A 119 -28.47 -20.39 15.89
C CYS A 119 -28.05 -19.23 14.99
N PHE A 120 -27.02 -18.46 15.36
CA PHE A 120 -26.50 -17.38 14.52
C PHE A 120 -25.83 -17.97 13.27
N ALA A 121 -26.54 -17.91 12.15
CA ALA A 121 -26.18 -18.56 10.89
C ALA A 121 -26.01 -17.53 9.76
N ALA A 122 -25.17 -17.87 8.79
CA ALA A 122 -24.97 -17.11 7.56
C ALA A 122 -25.48 -17.90 6.34
N GLY A 123 -25.51 -17.27 5.18
CA GLY A 123 -25.96 -17.85 3.92
C GLY A 123 -26.98 -17.00 3.15
N PRO A 124 -27.33 -17.40 1.92
CA PRO A 124 -28.11 -16.59 0.98
C PRO A 124 -29.51 -16.20 1.47
N GLY A 125 -30.06 -16.91 2.46
CA GLY A 125 -31.35 -16.62 3.07
C GLY A 125 -31.31 -15.92 4.44
N HIS A 126 -30.16 -15.42 4.88
CA HIS A 126 -30.00 -14.74 6.17
C HIS A 126 -29.40 -13.35 6.00
N PHE A 127 -29.99 -12.34 6.64
CA PHE A 127 -29.47 -10.97 6.66
C PHE A 127 -29.48 -10.42 8.09
N LEU A 128 -28.57 -9.47 8.34
CA LEU A 128 -28.39 -8.85 9.64
C LEU A 128 -29.00 -7.46 9.65
N GLU A 129 -29.70 -7.15 10.74
CA GLU A 129 -30.04 -5.79 11.10
C GLU A 129 -29.26 -5.40 12.36
N LEU A 130 -28.52 -4.30 12.27
CA LEU A 130 -27.82 -3.67 13.38
C LEU A 130 -28.62 -2.47 13.86
N VAL A 131 -28.87 -2.42 15.16
CA VAL A 131 -29.66 -1.37 15.80
C VAL A 131 -28.82 -0.69 16.86
N GLU A 132 -28.52 0.60 16.68
CA GLU A 132 -27.84 1.40 17.70
C GLU A 132 -28.86 2.19 18.50
N LEU A 133 -28.76 2.08 19.83
CA LEU A 133 -29.73 2.63 20.78
C LEU A 133 -28.99 3.38 21.87
N ARG A 134 -29.51 4.53 22.30
CA ARG A 134 -28.90 5.31 23.40
C ARG A 134 -29.44 4.97 24.79
N TRP A 135 -30.42 4.07 24.89
CA TRP A 135 -30.99 3.60 26.17
C TRP A 135 -31.91 2.39 25.95
N ILE A 136 -31.52 1.16 26.31
CA ILE A 136 -32.41 0.03 26.62
C ILE A 136 -31.61 -0.95 27.49
N GLU A 137 -31.84 -1.02 28.80
CA GLU A 137 -31.19 -2.04 29.65
C GLU A 137 -32.15 -3.18 30.04
N GLU A 138 -33.43 -2.87 30.30
CA GLU A 138 -34.35 -3.85 30.92
C GLU A 138 -35.24 -4.61 29.92
N GLU A 139 -35.31 -4.18 28.65
CA GLU A 139 -36.36 -4.64 27.73
C GLU A 139 -35.86 -5.32 26.44
N TRP A 140 -34.55 -5.39 26.17
CA TRP A 140 -34.05 -5.91 24.88
C TRP A 140 -34.49 -7.35 24.59
N GLN A 141 -34.40 -8.24 25.58
CA GLN A 141 -34.84 -9.63 25.42
C GLN A 141 -36.36 -9.73 25.23
N ALA A 142 -37.14 -8.88 25.90
CA ALA A 142 -38.60 -8.82 25.71
C ALA A 142 -38.96 -8.34 24.30
N VAL A 143 -38.22 -7.37 23.76
CA VAL A 143 -38.37 -6.89 22.38
C VAL A 143 -38.02 -7.99 21.38
N VAL A 144 -36.91 -8.70 21.55
CA VAL A 144 -36.51 -9.81 20.68
C VAL A 144 -37.60 -10.91 20.68
N GLU A 145 -38.12 -11.27 21.85
CA GLU A 145 -39.17 -12.29 21.96
C GLU A 145 -40.51 -11.83 21.36
N SER A 146 -40.87 -10.55 21.54
CA SER A 146 -42.05 -9.97 20.89
C SER A 146 -41.94 -9.97 19.36
N LEU A 147 -40.75 -9.66 18.82
CA LEU A 147 -40.51 -9.69 17.38
C LEU A 147 -40.52 -11.12 16.81
N ARG A 148 -40.11 -12.10 17.62
CA ARG A 148 -40.13 -13.52 17.24
C ARG A 148 -41.54 -14.13 17.23
N THR A 149 -42.41 -13.66 18.13
CA THR A 149 -43.78 -14.16 18.31
C THR A 149 -44.82 -13.41 17.49
N ALA A 150 -44.44 -12.31 16.85
CA ALA A 150 -45.30 -11.58 15.90
C ALA A 150 -45.73 -12.52 14.75
N PRO A 151 -47.01 -12.47 14.32
CA PRO A 151 -47.51 -13.32 13.25
C PRO A 151 -46.73 -13.05 11.96
N SER A 152 -45.94 -14.03 11.53
CA SER A 152 -45.25 -13.98 10.25
C SER A 152 -46.21 -14.37 9.14
N ASP A 153 -46.75 -13.40 8.40
CA ASP A 153 -47.37 -13.73 7.10
C ASP A 153 -46.27 -14.33 6.20
N SER A 154 -46.64 -15.23 5.28
CA SER A 154 -45.70 -15.94 4.39
C SER A 154 -44.84 -15.02 3.50
N GLY A 155 -45.14 -13.72 3.46
CA GLY A 155 -44.37 -12.69 2.75
C GLY A 155 -43.36 -11.91 3.60
N PHE A 156 -43.25 -12.15 4.92
CA PHE A 156 -42.35 -11.38 5.79
C PHE A 156 -41.15 -12.19 6.31
N PRO A 157 -39.97 -11.55 6.47
CA PRO A 157 -38.81 -12.18 7.08
C PRO A 157 -39.09 -12.59 8.53
N GLY A 158 -38.68 -13.81 8.89
CA GLY A 158 -38.78 -14.31 10.26
C GLY A 158 -37.52 -14.01 11.06
N LEU A 159 -37.65 -13.49 12.29
CA LEU A 159 -36.52 -13.32 13.19
C LEU A 159 -35.99 -14.69 13.64
N VAL A 160 -34.71 -14.95 13.39
CA VAL A 160 -34.02 -16.20 13.80
C VAL A 160 -33.51 -16.06 15.24
N CYS A 161 -32.82 -14.96 15.53
CA CYS A 161 -32.34 -14.64 16.86
C CYS A 161 -31.98 -13.16 16.98
N GLY A 162 -31.99 -12.66 18.22
CA GLY A 162 -31.49 -11.33 18.57
C GLY A 162 -30.53 -11.41 19.76
N SER A 163 -29.49 -10.57 19.75
CA SER A 163 -28.58 -10.40 20.88
C SER A 163 -28.17 -8.94 20.96
N GLY A 164 -27.89 -8.41 22.15
CA GLY A 164 -27.51 -7.01 22.30
C GLY A 164 -26.63 -6.75 23.52
N GLY A 165 -25.83 -5.70 23.46
CA GLY A 165 -24.83 -5.37 24.46
C GLY A 165 -24.35 -3.93 24.37
N TRP A 166 -23.77 -3.44 25.45
CA TRP A 166 -23.20 -2.11 25.51
C TRP A 166 -21.81 -2.08 24.88
N PHE A 167 -21.55 -1.06 24.09
CA PHE A 167 -20.20 -0.77 23.64
C PHE A 167 -19.28 -0.41 24.81
N GLU A 168 -18.04 -0.89 24.76
CA GLU A 168 -17.00 -0.55 25.73
C GLU A 168 -16.70 0.97 25.68
N GLU A 169 -16.58 1.60 26.86
CA GLU A 169 -16.27 3.03 26.96
C GLU A 169 -14.83 3.31 26.53
N GLN A 170 -14.65 4.19 25.55
CA GLN A 170 -13.31 4.64 25.13
C GLN A 170 -12.88 5.93 25.84
N LEU A 171 -13.85 6.72 26.30
CA LEU A 171 -13.61 7.96 27.05
C LEU A 171 -14.59 8.05 28.24
N PRO A 172 -14.16 8.54 29.41
CA PRO A 172 -14.99 8.64 30.63
C PRO A 172 -16.24 9.53 30.54
N LEU A 173 -16.49 10.17 29.39
CA LEU A 173 -17.54 11.16 29.16
C LEU A 173 -18.39 10.86 27.92
N GLU A 174 -18.21 9.71 27.26
CA GLU A 174 -19.02 9.33 26.11
C GLU A 174 -20.38 8.77 26.56
N SER A 175 -21.45 9.16 25.85
CA SER A 175 -22.77 8.57 26.06
C SER A 175 -22.75 7.10 25.66
N ARG A 176 -23.01 6.18 26.60
CA ARG A 176 -23.10 4.75 26.32
C ARG A 176 -24.07 4.48 25.18
N THR A 177 -23.63 3.68 24.23
CA THR A 177 -24.43 3.26 23.09
C THR A 177 -24.60 1.75 23.18
N PHE A 178 -25.85 1.31 23.15
CA PHE A 178 -26.24 -0.09 23.12
C PHE A 178 -26.37 -0.53 21.67
N LEU A 179 -25.82 -1.70 21.36
CA LEU A 179 -25.95 -2.34 20.07
C LEU A 179 -26.86 -3.55 20.17
N GLY A 180 -27.88 -3.59 19.33
CA GLY A 180 -28.70 -4.76 19.05
C GLY A 180 -28.36 -5.38 17.70
N LEU A 181 -28.20 -6.70 17.68
CA LEU A 181 -28.03 -7.52 16.48
C LEU A 181 -29.26 -8.39 16.30
N LEU A 182 -29.94 -8.25 15.16
CA LEU A 182 -31.13 -9.00 14.80
C LEU A 182 -30.85 -9.80 13.52
N LEU A 183 -30.81 -11.12 13.64
CA LEU A 183 -30.62 -12.02 12.51
C LEU A 183 -31.97 -12.44 11.95
N TRP A 184 -32.21 -12.10 10.69
CA TRP A 184 -33.45 -12.38 9.99
C TRP A 184 -33.26 -13.47 8.94
N ARG A 185 -34.34 -14.20 8.64
CA ARG A 185 -34.41 -15.17 7.54
C ARG A 185 -35.36 -14.68 6.46
N THR A 186 -34.91 -14.69 5.21
CA THR A 186 -35.75 -14.29 4.07
C THR A 186 -36.90 -15.29 3.83
N PRO A 187 -38.06 -14.83 3.31
CA PRO A 187 -39.14 -15.71 2.89
C PRO A 187 -38.70 -16.67 1.78
N ARG A 188 -39.19 -17.92 1.80
CA ARG A 188 -38.78 -18.98 0.85
C ARG A 188 -39.15 -18.69 -0.62
N ASP A 189 -40.13 -17.81 -0.87
CA ASP A 189 -40.72 -17.57 -2.20
C ASP A 189 -40.39 -16.18 -2.80
N ALA A 190 -39.55 -15.38 -2.15
CA ALA A 190 -39.28 -14.01 -2.57
C ALA A 190 -37.98 -13.91 -3.41
N ILE A 191 -38.12 -13.96 -4.74
CA ILE A 191 -37.00 -13.81 -5.70
C ILE A 191 -36.42 -12.38 -5.69
N THR A 192 -37.19 -11.39 -5.23
CA THR A 192 -36.79 -9.97 -5.15
C THR A 192 -37.34 -9.33 -3.88
N TRP A 193 -36.76 -9.63 -2.72
CA TRP A 193 -37.12 -8.95 -1.47
C TRP A 193 -36.13 -7.81 -1.19
N THR A 194 -36.64 -6.60 -0.98
CA THR A 194 -35.84 -5.44 -0.57
C THR A 194 -35.97 -5.25 0.95
N PRO A 195 -34.85 -5.17 1.70
CA PRO A 195 -34.91 -5.15 3.16
C PRO A 195 -35.64 -3.97 3.80
N HIS A 196 -35.86 -2.92 3.02
CA HIS A 196 -36.16 -1.60 3.53
C HIS A 196 -37.64 -1.37 3.94
N GLN A 197 -38.58 -2.20 3.48
CA GLN A 197 -40.02 -1.97 3.69
C GLN A 197 -40.58 -2.64 4.95
N THR A 198 -40.15 -3.86 5.29
CA THR A 198 -40.64 -4.56 6.50
C THR A 198 -39.92 -4.14 7.77
N VAL A 199 -38.60 -3.91 7.69
CA VAL A 199 -37.78 -3.56 8.86
C VAL A 199 -38.27 -2.25 9.52
N ARG A 200 -38.72 -1.27 8.72
CA ARG A 200 -39.34 -0.03 9.23
C ARG A 200 -40.58 -0.23 10.10
N HIS A 201 -41.36 -1.29 9.89
CA HIS A 201 -42.55 -1.56 10.70
C HIS A 201 -42.16 -2.14 12.07
N ASN A 202 -41.18 -3.04 12.11
CA ASN A 202 -40.65 -3.61 13.36
C ASN A 202 -39.87 -2.58 14.18
N LEU A 203 -39.20 -1.62 13.51
CA LEU A 203 -38.57 -0.48 14.16
C LEU A 203 -39.56 0.38 14.94
N GLN A 204 -40.83 0.50 14.52
CA GLN A 204 -41.84 1.26 15.27
C GLN A 204 -42.12 0.68 16.66
N ALA A 205 -41.99 -0.64 16.85
CA ALA A 205 -42.06 -1.25 18.18
C ALA A 205 -40.86 -0.89 19.07
N LEU A 206 -39.67 -0.70 18.47
CA LEU A 206 -38.45 -0.24 19.15
C LEU A 206 -38.46 1.27 19.47
N ILE A 207 -39.14 2.09 18.65
CA ILE A 207 -39.24 3.56 18.78
C ILE A 207 -39.92 3.99 20.09
N GLY A 208 -40.82 3.17 20.65
CA GLY A 208 -41.52 3.50 21.90
C GLY A 208 -40.62 3.67 23.13
N HIS A 209 -39.39 3.15 23.08
CA HIS A 209 -38.54 2.96 24.25
C HIS A 209 -37.20 3.72 24.18
N THR A 210 -36.92 4.49 23.12
CA THR A 210 -35.59 5.12 22.92
C THR A 210 -35.61 6.58 22.43
N ILE A 211 -34.54 7.32 22.78
CA ILE A 211 -34.39 8.76 22.48
C ILE A 211 -33.79 9.01 21.09
N ARG A 212 -32.92 8.12 20.62
CA ARG A 212 -32.32 8.14 19.27
C ARG A 212 -31.99 6.72 18.85
N GLN A 213 -32.35 6.39 17.61
CA GLN A 213 -32.11 5.08 17.01
C GLN A 213 -31.49 5.26 15.63
N SER A 214 -30.47 4.46 15.33
CA SER A 214 -30.03 4.17 13.97
C SER A 214 -30.27 2.68 13.73
N SER A 215 -30.78 2.31 12.55
CA SER A 215 -30.87 0.91 12.13
C SER A 215 -30.23 0.77 10.76
N LEU A 216 -29.51 -0.31 10.59
CA LEU A 216 -28.75 -0.62 9.40
C LEU A 216 -29.01 -2.07 9.01
N VAL A 217 -29.32 -2.30 7.74
CA VAL A 217 -29.63 -3.64 7.23
C VAL A 217 -28.59 -4.06 6.21
N THR A 218 -28.18 -5.32 6.28
CA THR A 218 -27.24 -5.92 5.34
C THR A 218 -27.96 -6.68 4.23
N ALA A 219 -27.25 -6.99 3.15
CA ALA A 219 -27.61 -8.08 2.25
C ALA A 219 -27.33 -9.44 2.94
N SER A 220 -27.35 -10.51 2.15
CA SER A 220 -27.06 -11.85 2.65
C SER A 220 -25.67 -11.94 3.28
N MET A 221 -25.60 -12.60 4.44
CA MET A 221 -24.34 -12.77 5.15
C MET A 221 -23.49 -13.89 4.55
N HIS A 222 -22.21 -13.62 4.40
CA HIS A 222 -21.17 -14.56 4.01
C HIS A 222 -20.41 -15.06 5.24
N ASP A 223 -20.06 -16.35 5.26
CA ASP A 223 -19.30 -16.99 6.33
C ASP A 223 -17.92 -17.41 5.84
N CYS A 224 -16.90 -17.16 6.66
CA CYS A 224 -15.53 -17.59 6.39
C CYS A 224 -15.00 -18.59 7.44
N SER A 225 -15.89 -19.24 8.20
CA SER A 225 -15.51 -20.16 9.28
C SER A 225 -14.96 -21.49 8.76
N SER A 226 -13.63 -21.70 8.89
CA SER A 226 -12.93 -22.98 9.07
C SER A 226 -13.08 -24.11 8.04
N SER A 227 -14.00 -24.05 7.08
CA SER A 227 -13.93 -24.89 5.89
C SER A 227 -12.99 -24.20 4.93
N GLY A 228 -11.78 -24.75 4.79
CA GLY A 228 -10.74 -24.23 3.92
C GLY A 228 -11.36 -23.70 2.64
N THR A 229 -11.39 -22.37 2.51
CA THR A 229 -11.32 -21.75 1.21
C THR A 229 -10.05 -22.35 0.63
N SER A 230 -10.24 -23.40 -0.17
CA SER A 230 -9.33 -23.74 -1.23
C SER A 230 -9.32 -22.51 -2.13
N LEU A 231 -8.69 -21.43 -1.67
CA LEU A 231 -7.92 -20.60 -2.54
C LEU A 231 -7.02 -21.62 -3.22
N ALA A 232 -7.36 -21.89 -4.49
CA ALA A 232 -6.36 -22.31 -5.43
C ALA A 232 -5.18 -21.42 -5.12
N ALA A 233 -4.15 -22.03 -4.50
CA ALA A 233 -2.86 -21.38 -4.31
C ALA A 233 -2.63 -20.64 -5.62
N ARG A 234 -2.50 -19.29 -5.57
CA ARG A 234 -2.36 -18.45 -6.77
C ARG A 234 -1.55 -19.28 -7.76
N SER A 235 -2.13 -19.63 -8.91
CA SER A 235 -1.38 -20.40 -9.91
C SER A 235 -0.07 -19.67 -10.06
N SER A 236 1.04 -20.30 -9.70
CA SER A 236 2.31 -19.64 -9.43
C SER A 236 2.50 -18.49 -10.41
N VAL A 237 2.26 -17.25 -9.97
CA VAL A 237 2.44 -16.11 -10.87
C VAL A 237 3.90 -16.20 -11.28
N SER A 238 4.14 -16.33 -12.58
CA SER A 238 5.48 -16.56 -13.06
C SER A 238 6.34 -15.38 -12.65
N LEU A 239 7.21 -15.59 -11.65
CA LEU A 239 8.11 -14.56 -11.14
C LEU A 239 9.12 -14.13 -12.21
N ALA A 240 9.19 -14.83 -13.34
CA ALA A 240 9.99 -14.45 -14.50
C ALA A 240 9.64 -13.05 -15.02
N ALA A 241 8.38 -12.61 -14.90
CA ALA A 241 7.96 -11.27 -15.32
C ALA A 241 8.57 -10.14 -14.46
N TYR A 242 9.18 -10.48 -13.33
CA TYR A 242 9.84 -9.55 -12.40
C TYR A 242 11.37 -9.70 -12.39
N SER A 243 11.92 -10.51 -13.31
CA SER A 243 13.32 -10.90 -13.30
C SER A 243 14.27 -9.71 -13.19
N GLY A 244 15.18 -9.76 -12.22
CA GLY A 244 16.17 -8.69 -11.99
C GLY A 244 15.65 -7.49 -11.16
N THR A 245 14.43 -7.58 -10.62
CA THR A 245 13.86 -6.58 -9.71
C THR A 245 13.65 -7.16 -8.30
N ILE A 246 13.54 -6.28 -7.29
CA ILE A 246 13.23 -6.70 -5.92
C ILE A 246 11.88 -7.42 -5.80
N PHE A 247 10.95 -7.17 -6.74
CA PHE A 247 9.61 -7.77 -6.73
C PHE A 247 9.57 -9.19 -7.28
N GLN A 248 10.72 -9.74 -7.71
CA GLN A 248 10.89 -11.18 -7.95
C GLN A 248 10.91 -11.99 -6.63
N THR A 249 10.91 -11.33 -5.48
CA THR A 249 10.93 -11.97 -4.17
C THR A 249 9.77 -12.95 -3.99
N GLN A 250 10.10 -14.19 -3.60
CA GLN A 250 9.11 -15.17 -3.19
C GLN A 250 8.65 -14.86 -1.76
N ILE A 251 7.34 -14.73 -1.57
CA ILE A 251 6.74 -14.42 -0.27
C ILE A 251 6.04 -15.63 0.35
N SER A 252 5.99 -15.66 1.68
CA SER A 252 5.11 -16.57 2.41
C SER A 252 3.63 -16.20 2.15
N PRO A 253 2.70 -17.18 2.20
CA PRO A 253 1.28 -16.88 2.13
C PRO A 253 0.84 -15.93 3.27
N PRO A 254 -0.31 -15.24 3.12
CA PRO A 254 -0.85 -14.37 4.16
C PRO A 254 -1.14 -15.14 5.47
N GLN A 255 -0.19 -15.08 6.41
CA GLN A 255 -0.27 -15.80 7.68
C GLN A 255 0.21 -14.93 8.84
N TYR A 256 -0.55 -14.94 9.93
CA TYR A 256 -0.20 -14.29 11.18
C TYR A 256 0.96 -15.01 11.85
N THR A 257 2.00 -14.25 12.20
CA THR A 257 3.18 -14.79 12.91
C THR A 257 3.25 -14.21 14.31
N SER A 258 3.46 -15.04 15.34
CA SER A 258 3.43 -14.55 16.72
C SER A 258 4.73 -13.82 17.13
N ASP A 259 5.82 -14.12 16.44
CA ASP A 259 7.13 -13.50 16.60
C ASP A 259 7.41 -12.62 15.38
N LYS A 260 7.48 -11.30 15.60
CA LYS A 260 7.58 -10.31 14.53
C LYS A 260 8.79 -9.40 14.70
N ASP A 261 9.63 -9.65 15.71
CA ASP A 261 10.73 -8.76 16.10
C ASP A 261 10.29 -7.29 16.23
N PHE A 262 9.11 -7.07 16.83
CA PHE A 262 8.59 -5.74 17.15
C PHE A 262 8.43 -5.57 18.65
N GLU A 263 8.87 -4.42 19.16
CA GLU A 263 8.57 -4.00 20.51
C GLU A 263 7.25 -3.23 20.53
N TYR A 264 6.17 -3.88 20.97
CA TYR A 264 4.80 -3.36 20.86
C TYR A 264 4.55 -2.09 21.67
N GLN A 265 5.20 -1.95 22.83
CA GLN A 265 5.02 -0.79 23.73
C GLN A 265 5.63 0.47 23.15
N THR A 266 6.81 0.33 22.54
CA THR A 266 7.60 1.43 22.03
C THR A 266 7.33 1.65 20.53
N ARG A 267 6.64 0.71 19.87
CA ARG A 267 6.34 0.68 18.41
C ARG A 267 7.58 0.67 17.54
N PHE A 268 8.68 0.08 18.02
CA PHE A 268 9.94 0.00 17.29
C PHE A 268 10.16 -1.36 16.63
N ASP A 269 10.78 -1.30 15.45
CA ASP A 269 11.33 -2.46 14.76
C ASP A 269 12.69 -2.85 15.36
N VAL A 270 12.73 -3.99 16.04
CA VAL A 270 13.93 -4.48 16.75
C VAL A 270 15.03 -4.84 15.75
N ARG A 271 14.67 -5.41 14.58
CA ARG A 271 15.65 -5.74 13.52
C ARG A 271 16.28 -4.49 12.94
N ALA A 272 15.46 -3.50 12.58
CA ALA A 272 15.96 -2.24 12.05
C ALA A 272 16.91 -1.56 13.05
N ARG A 273 16.58 -1.55 14.35
CA ARG A 273 17.45 -0.97 15.36
C ARG A 273 18.79 -1.70 15.47
N LYS A 274 18.76 -3.03 15.55
CA LYS A 274 19.98 -3.85 15.61
C LYS A 274 20.88 -3.61 14.40
N SER A 275 20.29 -3.45 13.21
CA SER A 275 21.04 -3.18 11.99
C SER A 275 21.78 -1.84 12.03
N ILE A 276 21.25 -0.82 12.72
CA ILE A 276 21.95 0.47 12.90
C ILE A 276 23.22 0.27 13.75
N ASP A 277 23.14 -0.52 14.82
CA ASP A 277 24.29 -0.82 15.68
C ASP A 277 25.33 -1.67 14.91
N GLU A 278 24.88 -2.54 14.00
CA GLU A 278 25.74 -3.31 13.10
C GLU A 278 26.46 -2.43 12.06
N VAL A 279 25.81 -1.39 11.55
CA VAL A 279 26.45 -0.36 10.71
C VAL A 279 27.48 0.43 11.51
N ALA A 280 27.13 0.88 12.72
CA ALA A 280 28.06 1.61 13.60
C ALA A 280 29.31 0.79 13.95
N SER A 281 29.16 -0.54 14.08
CA SER A 281 30.25 -1.49 14.30
C SER A 281 30.90 -2.02 13.01
N ARG A 282 30.55 -1.46 11.84
CA ARG A 282 31.10 -1.82 10.52
C ARG A 282 30.94 -3.30 10.15
N ARG A 283 29.94 -3.97 10.70
CA ARG A 283 29.57 -5.33 10.32
C ARG A 283 28.73 -5.37 9.05
N ARG A 284 28.17 -4.21 8.68
CA ARG A 284 27.22 -4.01 7.58
C ARG A 284 27.43 -2.68 6.89
N ILE A 285 27.03 -2.60 5.62
CA ILE A 285 27.19 -1.40 4.81
C ILE A 285 26.13 -0.36 5.16
N CYS A 286 24.88 -0.80 5.36
CA CYS A 286 23.74 0.08 5.60
C CYS A 286 22.67 -0.57 6.49
N PRO A 287 21.78 0.23 7.10
CA PRO A 287 20.71 -0.32 7.92
C PRO A 287 19.75 -1.20 7.09
N SER A 288 19.19 -2.23 7.72
CA SER A 288 18.13 -3.06 7.14
C SER A 288 16.88 -2.23 6.82
N PRO A 289 16.00 -2.72 5.92
CA PRO A 289 14.66 -2.18 5.74
C PRO A 289 13.91 -2.10 7.07
N GLU A 290 13.28 -0.94 7.34
CA GLU A 290 12.42 -0.74 8.50
C GLU A 290 10.98 -1.17 8.18
N ALA A 291 10.50 -2.18 8.88
CA ALA A 291 9.12 -2.61 8.74
C ALA A 291 8.20 -1.68 9.56
N ILE A 292 7.06 -1.30 8.98
CA ILE A 292 6.08 -0.47 9.66
C ILE A 292 4.95 -1.36 10.14
N TRP A 293 4.84 -1.48 11.45
CA TRP A 293 3.78 -2.25 12.08
C TRP A 293 2.78 -1.35 12.79
N CYS A 294 1.49 -1.59 12.56
CA CYS A 294 0.43 -1.05 13.39
C CYS A 294 -0.25 -2.21 14.12
N PRO A 295 -0.08 -2.34 15.45
CA PRO A 295 -0.69 -3.45 16.17
C PRO A 295 -2.22 -3.37 16.07
N MET A 296 -2.86 -4.54 16.04
CA MET A 296 -4.31 -4.69 15.94
C MET A 296 -5.05 -3.85 16.99
N GLY A 297 -4.54 -3.86 18.23
CA GLY A 297 -5.07 -3.05 19.32
C GLY A 297 -4.74 -1.55 19.24
N ALA A 298 -3.83 -1.08 18.39
CA ALA A 298 -3.55 0.36 18.26
C ALA A 298 -4.38 1.05 17.18
N MET A 299 -5.07 0.30 16.33
CA MET A 299 -5.87 0.86 15.25
C MET A 299 -7.26 1.27 15.77
N GLY A 300 -7.32 2.42 16.45
CA GLY A 300 -8.57 3.12 16.78
C GLY A 300 -8.80 4.33 15.87
N GLN A 301 -9.91 5.06 16.06
CA GLN A 301 -10.28 6.22 15.25
C GLN A 301 -9.19 7.31 15.20
N GLY A 302 -8.35 7.41 16.25
CA GLY A 302 -7.19 8.33 16.30
C GLY A 302 -5.84 7.72 15.93
N GLY A 303 -5.78 6.40 15.66
CA GLY A 303 -4.55 5.66 15.37
C GLY A 303 -4.48 5.08 13.95
N PHE A 304 -5.50 5.31 13.12
CA PHE A 304 -5.54 4.78 11.77
C PHE A 304 -4.51 5.47 10.87
N PRO A 305 -3.74 4.73 10.04
CA PRO A 305 -2.85 5.35 9.08
C PRO A 305 -3.64 6.23 8.12
N THR A 306 -3.29 7.51 8.01
CA THR A 306 -3.81 8.37 6.95
C THR A 306 -3.42 7.78 5.60
N PHE A 307 -4.40 7.43 4.78
CA PHE A 307 -4.17 7.10 3.38
C PHE A 307 -4.16 8.41 2.60
N GLN A 308 -3.10 8.63 1.83
CA GLN A 308 -3.08 9.70 0.86
C GLN A 308 -3.77 9.19 -0.40
N ASP A 309 -4.64 10.02 -0.98
CA ASP A 309 -5.04 9.80 -2.36
C ASP A 309 -3.80 9.72 -3.25
N VAL A 310 -3.91 9.00 -4.37
CA VAL A 310 -2.95 9.17 -5.47
C VAL A 310 -2.95 10.69 -5.74
N PRO A 311 -1.82 11.39 -5.54
CA PRO A 311 -1.79 12.83 -5.68
C PRO A 311 -2.34 13.18 -7.05
N SER A 312 -3.27 14.14 -7.09
CA SER A 312 -3.62 14.81 -8.35
C SER A 312 -2.30 15.24 -9.00
N PRO A 313 -2.11 15.02 -10.32
CA PRO A 313 -0.81 15.08 -10.96
C PRO A 313 -0.26 16.51 -10.95
N ALA A 314 0.35 16.91 -9.84
CA ALA A 314 1.53 17.75 -9.94
C ALA A 314 2.53 16.91 -10.73
N ALA A 315 2.87 17.35 -11.95
CA ALA A 315 3.71 16.59 -12.86
C ALA A 315 4.97 16.15 -12.11
N ALA A 316 5.08 14.84 -11.84
CA ALA A 316 6.31 14.28 -11.29
C ALA A 316 7.45 14.73 -12.21
N PRO A 317 8.62 15.09 -11.67
CA PRO A 317 9.75 15.44 -12.52
C PRO A 317 10.01 14.27 -13.47
N THR A 318 10.24 14.58 -14.74
CA THR A 318 10.50 13.59 -15.79
C THR A 318 11.87 13.79 -16.38
N VAL A 319 12.49 12.67 -16.75
CA VAL A 319 13.79 12.60 -17.40
C VAL A 319 13.64 11.73 -18.64
N ASP A 320 14.12 12.21 -19.77
CA ASP A 320 14.22 11.43 -20.98
C ASP A 320 15.59 10.75 -21.03
N MET A 321 15.57 9.44 -21.23
CA MET A 321 16.75 8.59 -21.21
C MET A 321 17.07 8.10 -22.62
N LEU A 322 18.17 8.57 -23.19
CA LEU A 322 18.71 8.10 -24.46
C LEU A 322 19.64 6.90 -24.23
N TRP A 323 19.33 5.77 -24.86
CA TRP A 323 20.09 4.54 -24.74
C TRP A 323 21.01 4.31 -25.95
N LEU A 324 22.29 4.07 -25.67
CA LEU A 324 23.33 3.74 -26.64
C LEU A 324 23.99 2.42 -26.24
N GLN A 325 24.40 1.64 -27.23
CA GLN A 325 25.22 0.45 -27.04
C GLN A 325 26.63 0.75 -27.56
N LEU A 326 27.64 0.49 -26.73
CA LEU A 326 29.03 0.87 -26.94
C LEU A 326 29.91 -0.38 -26.96
N ASN A 327 30.84 -0.47 -27.91
CA ASN A 327 31.92 -1.44 -27.86
C ASN A 327 33.11 -0.85 -27.09
N ASN A 328 33.33 -1.32 -25.85
CA ASN A 328 34.39 -0.86 -24.96
C ASN A 328 35.80 -1.32 -25.38
N GLN A 329 35.93 -2.15 -26.42
CA GLN A 329 37.24 -2.54 -26.96
C GLN A 329 37.91 -1.40 -27.76
N HIS A 330 37.15 -0.34 -28.05
CA HIS A 330 37.53 0.78 -28.90
C HIS A 330 37.60 2.09 -28.09
N PRO A 331 38.80 2.55 -27.67
CA PRO A 331 38.94 3.74 -26.83
C PRO A 331 38.40 5.03 -27.49
N GLU A 332 38.40 5.11 -28.82
CA GLU A 332 37.81 6.20 -29.62
C GLU A 332 36.31 6.41 -29.38
N THR A 333 35.60 5.34 -28.98
CA THR A 333 34.17 5.36 -28.68
C THR A 333 33.84 6.31 -27.53
N LEU A 334 34.67 6.38 -26.48
CA LEU A 334 34.45 7.27 -25.34
C LEU A 334 34.57 8.75 -25.73
N SER A 335 35.50 9.07 -26.63
CA SER A 335 35.70 10.44 -27.16
C SER A 335 34.52 10.89 -28.02
N LEU A 336 33.97 10.00 -28.85
CA LEU A 336 32.74 10.23 -29.62
C LEU A 336 31.54 10.52 -28.70
N VAL A 337 31.39 9.71 -27.65
CA VAL A 337 30.32 9.88 -26.66
C VAL A 337 30.49 11.16 -25.85
N HIS A 338 31.71 11.55 -25.49
CA HIS A 338 31.98 12.85 -24.87
C HIS A 338 31.56 14.03 -25.77
N ARG A 339 31.90 13.96 -27.07
CA ARG A 339 31.44 14.97 -28.04
C ARG A 339 29.91 15.04 -28.14
N LEU A 340 29.23 13.89 -28.11
CA LEU A 340 27.76 13.84 -28.11
C LEU A 340 27.17 14.54 -26.87
N ARG A 341 27.69 14.24 -25.68
CA ARG A 341 27.25 14.83 -24.40
C ARG A 341 27.33 16.35 -24.44
N LEU A 342 28.46 16.89 -24.90
CA LEU A 342 28.65 18.34 -25.07
C LEU A 342 27.75 18.93 -26.16
N ALA A 343 27.54 18.23 -27.28
CA ALA A 343 26.69 18.68 -28.36
C ALA A 343 25.21 18.75 -27.96
N ILE A 344 24.70 17.75 -27.22
CA ILE A 344 23.36 17.76 -26.64
C ILE A 344 23.18 18.98 -25.73
N TYR A 345 24.15 19.22 -24.84
CA TYR A 345 24.10 20.36 -23.93
C TYR A 345 24.09 21.71 -24.67
N ASN A 346 25.02 21.91 -25.61
CA ASN A 346 25.20 23.19 -26.30
C ASN A 346 24.09 23.48 -27.32
N SER A 347 23.63 22.46 -28.06
CA SER A 347 22.74 22.65 -29.20
C SER A 347 21.27 22.64 -28.83
N LEU A 348 20.89 22.03 -27.69
CA LEU A 348 19.48 21.83 -27.31
C LEU A 348 19.01 22.77 -26.18
N GLY A 349 19.66 23.92 -26.01
CA GLY A 349 19.25 24.93 -25.02
C GLY A 349 19.65 24.59 -23.59
N PHE A 350 20.77 23.88 -23.41
CA PHE A 350 21.38 23.59 -22.11
C PHE A 350 20.44 22.83 -21.15
N PRO A 351 19.91 21.65 -21.54
CA PRO A 351 19.20 20.77 -20.61
C PRO A 351 20.15 20.27 -19.52
N ARG A 352 19.60 19.91 -18.35
CA ARG A 352 20.41 19.24 -17.32
C ARG A 352 20.64 17.81 -17.79
N CYS A 353 21.91 17.40 -17.86
CA CYS A 353 22.28 16.09 -18.36
C CYS A 353 23.14 15.33 -17.36
N ARG A 354 22.92 14.02 -17.25
CA ARG A 354 23.84 13.06 -16.63
C ARG A 354 23.95 11.86 -17.55
N TRP A 355 24.92 11.01 -17.27
CA TRP A 355 25.14 9.81 -18.05
C TRP A 355 25.79 8.76 -17.18
N GLY A 356 25.59 7.51 -17.55
CA GLY A 356 26.12 6.38 -16.82
C GLY A 356 26.04 5.10 -17.61
N ARG A 357 26.78 4.10 -17.13
CA ARG A 357 26.82 2.75 -17.71
C ARG A 357 25.80 1.88 -17.01
N GLU A 358 25.07 1.08 -17.77
CA GLU A 358 24.16 0.09 -17.22
C GLU A 358 24.97 -1.06 -16.60
N THR A 359 24.60 -1.46 -15.40
CA THR A 359 25.26 -2.51 -14.60
C THR A 359 24.35 -3.71 -14.33
N SER A 360 23.04 -3.59 -14.62
CA SER A 360 22.00 -4.58 -14.33
C SER A 360 21.95 -5.77 -15.27
N GLN A 361 22.54 -5.69 -16.47
CA GLN A 361 22.57 -6.80 -17.42
C GLN A 361 23.90 -7.55 -17.35
N GLY A 362 23.83 -8.87 -17.13
CA GLY A 362 24.97 -9.76 -17.33
C GLY A 362 25.58 -9.49 -18.72
N ALA A 363 26.89 -9.24 -18.73
CA ALA A 363 27.63 -8.66 -19.85
C ALA A 363 27.07 -9.10 -21.23
N PRO A 364 26.55 -8.16 -22.06
CA PRO A 364 26.13 -8.47 -23.42
C PRO A 364 27.38 -8.79 -24.26
N GLY A 365 27.85 -10.04 -24.21
CA GLY A 365 29.11 -10.43 -24.85
C GLY A 365 30.34 -9.76 -24.23
N ALA A 366 31.53 -10.32 -24.50
CA ALA A 366 32.77 -9.74 -24.02
C ALA A 366 33.03 -8.37 -24.70
N GLY A 367 32.90 -7.28 -23.94
CA GLY A 367 33.32 -5.95 -24.36
C GLY A 367 32.23 -4.99 -24.85
N VAL A 368 30.94 -5.34 -24.81
CA VAL A 368 29.86 -4.39 -25.12
C VAL A 368 29.21 -3.89 -23.83
N CYS A 369 28.92 -2.60 -23.76
CA CYS A 369 28.29 -1.94 -22.62
C CYS A 369 27.13 -1.07 -23.09
N ARG A 370 26.02 -1.06 -22.36
CA ARG A 370 24.94 -0.10 -22.59
C ARG A 370 25.20 1.17 -21.79
N MET A 371 25.04 2.33 -22.41
CA MET A 371 25.16 3.63 -21.77
C MET A 371 23.87 4.40 -21.91
N GLY A 372 23.48 5.06 -20.83
CA GLY A 372 22.32 5.92 -20.78
C GLY A 372 22.73 7.38 -20.64
N ILE A 373 22.11 8.26 -21.43
CA ILE A 373 22.21 9.72 -21.28
C ILE A 373 20.85 10.23 -20.78
N LEU A 374 20.83 10.71 -19.54
CA LEU A 374 19.68 11.27 -18.85
C LEU A 374 19.57 12.75 -19.19
N ILE A 375 18.42 13.18 -19.69
CA ILE A 375 18.15 14.54 -20.12
C ILE A 375 16.91 15.06 -19.39
N GLU A 376 17.11 16.06 -18.53
CA GLU A 376 16.04 16.80 -17.86
C GLU A 376 15.88 18.16 -18.55
N TRP A 377 14.72 18.34 -19.18
CA TRP A 377 14.42 19.52 -19.95
C TRP A 377 13.92 20.66 -19.07
N LYS A 378 14.36 21.88 -19.36
CA LYS A 378 13.86 23.09 -18.68
C LYS A 378 12.41 23.42 -19.01
N LYS A 379 12.00 23.04 -20.23
CA LYS A 379 10.67 23.25 -20.81
C LYS A 379 10.35 22.01 -21.64
N THR A 380 9.06 21.72 -21.84
CA THR A 380 8.64 20.63 -22.71
C THR A 380 9.32 20.75 -24.08
N PRO A 381 10.07 19.73 -24.52
CA PRO A 381 10.82 19.78 -25.77
C PRO A 381 9.86 19.87 -26.96
N GLN A 382 10.16 20.78 -27.88
CA GLN A 382 9.41 20.95 -29.13
C GLN A 382 9.80 19.84 -30.12
N PRO A 383 8.96 19.53 -31.13
CA PRO A 383 9.30 18.54 -32.17
C PRO A 383 10.65 18.79 -32.86
N SER A 384 11.03 20.05 -33.04
CA SER A 384 12.33 20.43 -33.61
C SER A 384 13.51 20.06 -32.69
N THR A 385 13.35 20.16 -31.37
CA THR A 385 14.36 19.74 -30.39
C THR A 385 14.58 18.24 -30.46
N TRP A 386 13.52 17.46 -30.61
CA TRP A 386 13.61 16.01 -30.82
C TRP A 386 14.32 15.65 -32.12
N ALA A 387 13.92 16.28 -33.24
CA ALA A 387 14.57 16.08 -34.53
C ALA A 387 16.07 16.37 -34.45
N GLN A 388 16.45 17.48 -33.79
CA GLN A 388 17.85 17.85 -33.60
C GLN A 388 18.61 16.86 -32.71
N LEU A 389 18.00 16.36 -31.62
CA LEU A 389 18.59 15.30 -30.81
C LEU A 389 18.86 14.04 -31.65
N HIS A 390 17.90 13.62 -32.47
CA HIS A 390 18.08 12.48 -33.37
C HIS A 390 19.22 12.71 -34.36
N THR A 391 19.31 13.89 -34.99
CA THR A 391 20.42 14.23 -35.89
C THR A 391 21.78 14.12 -35.19
N LEU A 392 21.93 14.69 -33.99
CA LEU A 392 23.19 14.61 -33.24
C LEU A 392 23.60 13.16 -32.93
N VAL A 393 22.63 12.32 -32.59
CA VAL A 393 22.87 10.89 -32.34
C VAL A 393 23.25 10.16 -33.63
N ASP A 394 22.57 10.43 -34.74
CA ASP A 394 22.86 9.79 -36.04
C ASP A 394 24.25 10.17 -36.59
N GLU A 395 24.68 11.43 -36.39
CA GLU A 395 26.03 11.87 -36.73
C GLU A 395 27.11 11.11 -35.94
N VAL A 396 26.88 10.87 -34.65
CA VAL A 396 27.85 10.14 -33.82
C VAL A 396 27.84 8.65 -34.12
N VAL A 397 26.67 8.06 -34.34
CA VAL A 397 26.53 6.64 -34.72
C VAL A 397 27.20 6.37 -36.08
N SER A 398 27.02 7.27 -37.06
CA SER A 398 27.68 7.13 -38.38
C SER A 398 29.19 7.30 -38.30
N GLN A 399 29.70 8.21 -37.47
CA GLN A 399 31.15 8.38 -37.24
C GLN A 399 31.79 7.22 -36.48
N ALA A 400 31.00 6.44 -35.74
CA ALA A 400 31.50 5.38 -34.87
C ALA A 400 31.78 4.05 -35.59
N ASP A 401 31.48 3.93 -36.89
CA ASP A 401 31.72 2.75 -37.72
C ASP A 401 31.28 1.43 -37.05
N GLY A 402 30.08 1.43 -36.45
CA GLY A 402 29.51 0.27 -35.78
C GLY A 402 29.98 0.03 -34.32
N THR A 403 30.90 0.84 -33.79
CA THR A 403 31.29 0.78 -32.36
C THR A 403 30.25 1.42 -31.42
N ILE A 404 29.38 2.28 -31.95
CA ILE A 404 28.21 2.84 -31.25
C ILE A 404 26.97 2.51 -32.06
N THR A 405 25.96 1.92 -31.42
CA THR A 405 24.65 1.69 -32.01
C THR A 405 23.53 2.23 -31.13
N ARG A 406 22.39 2.58 -31.74
CA ARG A 406 21.18 2.93 -30.98
C ARG A 406 20.59 1.67 -30.37
N SER A 407 20.19 1.74 -29.10
CA SER A 407 19.31 0.72 -28.53
C SER A 407 17.87 0.95 -29.01
N SER A 408 17.06 -0.11 -29.00
CA SER A 408 15.61 -0.02 -29.19
C SER A 408 14.91 -0.40 -27.88
N PRO A 409 14.02 0.45 -27.32
CA PRO A 409 13.72 1.82 -27.75
C PRO A 409 14.93 2.76 -27.55
N SER A 410 15.04 3.77 -28.41
CA SER A 410 16.16 4.72 -28.40
C SER A 410 16.07 5.73 -27.27
N ILE A 411 14.87 6.19 -26.96
CA ILE A 411 14.60 7.15 -25.88
C ILE A 411 13.43 6.65 -25.05
N THR A 412 13.59 6.66 -23.73
CA THR A 412 12.56 6.24 -22.77
C THR A 412 12.38 7.32 -21.72
N ARG A 413 11.14 7.75 -21.47
CA ARG A 413 10.84 8.73 -20.41
C ARG A 413 10.68 8.04 -19.06
N TYR A 414 11.19 8.62 -17.99
CA TYR A 414 11.01 8.14 -16.61
C TYR A 414 10.53 9.27 -15.70
N CYS A 415 9.72 8.97 -14.69
CA CYS A 415 9.47 9.83 -13.55
C CYS A 415 10.70 9.77 -12.64
N ALA A 416 11.61 10.70 -12.85
CA ALA A 416 12.91 10.75 -12.22
C ALA A 416 13.35 12.20 -12.00
N SER A 417 14.32 12.40 -11.12
CA SER A 417 15.07 13.65 -11.08
C SER A 417 16.56 13.35 -11.07
N ILE A 418 17.32 14.20 -11.75
CA ILE A 418 18.74 14.02 -11.97
C ILE A 418 19.52 14.37 -10.68
N PRO A 419 20.28 13.44 -10.07
CA PRO A 419 21.15 13.76 -8.93
C PRO A 419 22.35 14.59 -9.41
N THR A 420 22.64 15.72 -8.75
CA THR A 420 23.53 16.75 -9.33
C THR A 420 24.93 16.87 -8.78
N ASP A 421 25.24 16.19 -7.67
CA ASP A 421 26.38 16.65 -6.88
C ASP A 421 27.51 15.61 -6.78
N GLN A 422 27.21 14.31 -6.97
CA GLN A 422 28.18 13.22 -6.83
C GLN A 422 27.91 12.05 -7.80
N PRO A 423 28.96 11.28 -8.18
CA PRO A 423 28.78 9.94 -8.75
C PRO A 423 27.87 9.13 -7.84
N CYS A 424 26.91 8.43 -8.43
CA CYS A 424 25.97 7.63 -7.66
C CYS A 424 25.41 6.50 -8.51
N HIS A 425 24.85 5.50 -7.84
CA HIS A 425 24.16 4.40 -8.48
C HIS A 425 22.69 4.74 -8.57
N LEU A 426 22.18 4.96 -9.77
CA LEU A 426 20.79 5.30 -10.02
C LEU A 426 20.06 4.06 -10.53
N GLU A 427 19.02 3.64 -9.82
CA GLU A 427 18.08 2.63 -10.26
C GLU A 427 16.82 3.28 -10.82
N LEU A 428 16.43 2.84 -12.01
CA LEU A 428 15.19 3.22 -12.70
C LEU A 428 14.31 1.98 -12.81
N LEU A 429 13.24 1.96 -12.02
CA LEU A 429 12.25 0.90 -12.00
C LEU A 429 11.06 1.29 -12.88
N SER A 430 10.61 0.37 -13.74
CA SER A 430 9.36 0.45 -14.49
C SER A 430 8.45 -0.71 -14.08
N LEU A 431 7.19 -0.41 -13.80
CA LEU A 431 6.15 -1.39 -13.48
C LEU A 431 4.98 -1.19 -14.45
N PHE A 432 4.53 -2.27 -15.06
CA PHE A 432 3.45 -2.25 -16.05
C PHE A 432 2.21 -2.92 -15.48
N LEU A 433 1.06 -2.26 -15.59
CA LEU A 433 -0.21 -2.70 -15.02
C LEU A 433 -1.38 -2.22 -15.87
N VAL A 434 -2.54 -2.84 -15.69
CA VAL A 434 -3.78 -2.42 -16.36
C VAL A 434 -4.12 -0.98 -15.97
N ASP A 435 -4.50 -0.17 -16.97
CA ASP A 435 -4.93 1.22 -16.82
C ASP A 435 -6.33 1.32 -16.18
N ALA A 436 -6.39 1.02 -14.89
CA ALA A 436 -7.58 1.13 -14.07
C ALA A 436 -7.26 1.75 -12.70
N GLU A 437 -8.20 2.51 -12.15
CA GLU A 437 -7.99 3.29 -10.93
C GLU A 437 -7.65 2.42 -9.71
N CYS A 438 -8.28 1.26 -9.59
CA CYS A 438 -8.07 0.35 -8.46
C CYS A 438 -6.64 -0.24 -8.44
N PRO A 439 -6.12 -0.87 -9.53
CA PRO A 439 -4.71 -1.25 -9.65
C PRO A 439 -3.71 -0.11 -9.39
N LYS A 440 -3.92 1.07 -9.98
CA LYS A 440 -3.04 2.24 -9.76
C LYS A 440 -2.93 2.62 -8.28
N ARG A 441 -4.06 2.63 -7.58
CA ARG A 441 -4.11 3.01 -6.16
C ARG A 441 -3.42 1.98 -5.26
N ILE A 442 -3.63 0.70 -5.52
CA ILE A 442 -2.93 -0.39 -4.82
C ILE A 442 -1.42 -0.26 -5.03
N LEU A 443 -0.98 -0.09 -6.29
CA LEU A 443 0.44 0.05 -6.60
C LEU A 443 1.05 1.29 -5.95
N TRP A 444 0.37 2.43 -6.03
CA TRP A 444 0.81 3.68 -5.41
C TRP A 444 1.04 3.50 -3.92
N TYR A 445 0.07 2.90 -3.22
CA TYR A 445 0.17 2.64 -1.80
C TYR A 445 1.30 1.65 -1.46
N ALA A 446 1.42 0.57 -2.22
CA ALA A 446 2.47 -0.43 -2.05
C ALA A 446 3.86 0.20 -2.24
N TYR A 447 4.05 1.03 -3.26
CA TYR A 447 5.32 1.70 -3.53
C TYR A 447 5.66 2.76 -2.47
N GLN A 448 4.66 3.50 -1.97
CA GLN A 448 4.86 4.39 -0.82
C GLN A 448 5.30 3.62 0.43
N ARG A 449 4.72 2.44 0.69
CA ARG A 449 5.17 1.58 1.79
C ARG A 449 6.58 1.06 1.55
N PHE A 450 6.89 0.58 0.35
CA PHE A 450 8.22 0.14 -0.03
C PHE A 450 9.28 1.23 0.23
N THR A 451 9.08 2.44 -0.29
CA THR A 451 10.01 3.57 -0.09
C THR A 451 10.12 4.01 1.37
N SER A 452 9.04 3.89 2.16
CA SER A 452 9.10 4.18 3.59
C SER A 452 10.00 3.24 4.38
N THR A 453 10.21 2.00 3.89
CA THR A 453 11.15 1.04 4.52
C THR A 453 12.62 1.42 4.30
N MET A 454 12.90 2.31 3.34
CA MET A 454 14.25 2.83 3.05
C MET A 454 14.64 4.01 3.94
N SER A 455 13.71 4.52 4.75
CA SER A 455 13.95 5.65 5.67
C SER A 455 14.62 5.17 6.96
N CYS A 456 15.39 6.05 7.62
CA CYS A 456 16.02 5.73 8.91
C CYS A 456 15.01 5.90 10.09
N PRO A 457 14.97 4.97 11.07
CA PRO A 457 14.04 4.99 12.22
C PRO A 457 14.07 6.26 13.10
N THR A 458 15.12 7.08 13.01
CA THR A 458 15.28 8.28 13.87
C THR A 458 14.30 9.41 13.58
N ALA A 459 13.52 9.35 12.50
CA ALA A 459 12.63 10.45 12.10
C ALA A 459 11.25 10.45 12.82
N ARG A 460 10.84 9.37 13.51
CA ARG A 460 9.47 9.22 14.05
C ARG A 460 9.30 9.47 15.54
N GLY A 461 10.38 9.58 16.31
CA GLY A 461 10.38 10.02 17.71
C GLY A 461 11.13 11.33 17.84
N GLN A 462 10.66 12.27 18.66
CA GLN A 462 11.21 13.63 18.83
C GLN A 462 12.63 13.71 19.46
N VAL A 463 13.59 12.94 18.96
CA VAL A 463 15.01 13.14 19.23
C VAL A 463 15.71 13.21 17.88
N TYR A 464 15.90 14.43 17.40
CA TYR A 464 16.84 14.72 16.32
C TYR A 464 18.24 14.32 16.78
N ILE A 465 18.61 13.06 16.56
CA ILE A 465 20.01 12.68 16.44
C ILE A 465 20.34 12.96 14.98
N HIS A 466 21.27 13.90 14.76
CA HIS A 466 21.93 14.33 13.52
C HIS A 466 21.57 13.58 12.22
N PRO A 467 21.47 14.26 11.06
CA PRO A 467 21.28 13.58 9.77
C PRO A 467 22.40 12.55 9.58
N SER A 468 22.09 11.27 9.78
CA SER A 468 23.10 10.23 9.67
C SER A 468 23.48 10.10 8.19
N PRO A 469 24.76 10.12 7.83
CA PRO A 469 25.24 9.97 6.46
C PRO A 469 25.10 8.52 5.91
N THR A 470 24.17 7.72 6.44
CA THR A 470 24.10 6.26 6.26
C THR A 470 22.72 5.79 5.75
N LEU A 471 22.13 6.49 4.79
CA LEU A 471 20.96 5.95 4.06
C LEU A 471 21.47 5.01 2.96
N ALA A 472 20.99 3.75 2.95
CA ALA A 472 21.29 2.77 1.90
C ALA A 472 20.85 3.28 0.52
N ALA A 473 19.66 3.89 0.53
CA ALA A 473 18.91 4.31 -0.64
C ALA A 473 18.23 5.65 -0.36
N ARG A 474 18.00 6.41 -1.42
CA ARG A 474 17.20 7.63 -1.42
C ARG A 474 16.23 7.57 -2.60
N PRO A 475 14.94 7.32 -2.37
CA PRO A 475 13.90 7.53 -3.38
C PRO A 475 13.93 8.98 -3.86
N VAL A 476 13.89 9.20 -5.17
CA VAL A 476 14.02 10.54 -5.76
C VAL A 476 12.70 11.01 -6.33
N ALA A 477 12.10 10.23 -7.23
CA ALA A 477 10.80 10.51 -7.83
C ALA A 477 10.12 9.22 -8.26
N HIS A 478 8.80 9.27 -8.38
CA HIS A 478 7.99 8.18 -8.91
C HIS A 478 6.66 8.73 -9.44
N GLY A 479 6.01 8.02 -10.35
CA GLY A 479 4.75 8.46 -10.95
C GLY A 479 4.26 7.56 -12.07
N PHE A 480 2.99 7.74 -12.44
CA PHE A 480 2.37 7.12 -13.61
C PHE A 480 2.64 7.96 -14.86
N HIS A 481 2.89 7.29 -15.98
CA HIS A 481 2.98 7.91 -17.30
C HIS A 481 1.60 7.91 -17.95
N ASP A 482 1.04 9.10 -18.13
CA ASP A 482 -0.18 9.28 -18.92
C ASP A 482 0.22 9.38 -20.40
N GLU A 483 0.56 8.24 -20.99
CA GLU A 483 0.79 8.13 -22.43
C GLU A 483 -0.59 8.01 -23.06
N GLY A 484 -1.18 9.12 -23.52
CA GLY A 484 -2.57 9.25 -24.01
C GLY A 484 -2.92 8.43 -25.26
N GLY A 485 -2.58 7.15 -25.29
CA GLY A 485 -2.94 6.16 -26.28
C GLY A 485 -4.02 5.20 -25.74
N PHE A 486 -4.59 4.42 -26.65
CA PHE A 486 -5.59 3.38 -26.34
C PHE A 486 -4.96 2.09 -25.76
N ASP A 487 -3.76 2.17 -25.19
CA ASP A 487 -3.10 0.99 -24.59
C ASP A 487 -3.83 0.63 -23.29
N PRO A 488 -4.30 -0.62 -23.11
CA PRO A 488 -4.89 -1.04 -21.84
C PRO A 488 -3.88 -1.05 -20.69
N MET A 489 -2.58 -0.91 -20.95
CA MET A 489 -1.52 -0.88 -19.95
C MET A 489 -1.02 0.54 -19.69
N ILE A 490 -0.82 0.85 -18.42
CA ILE A 490 -0.11 2.05 -17.96
C ILE A 490 1.25 1.66 -17.39
N ARG A 491 2.23 2.55 -17.56
CA ARG A 491 3.54 2.42 -16.92
C ARG A 491 3.63 3.29 -15.68
N PHE A 492 3.99 2.69 -14.56
CA PHE A 492 4.51 3.40 -13.39
C PHE A 492 6.03 3.37 -13.45
N SER A 493 6.68 4.47 -13.11
CA SER A 493 8.13 4.49 -13.00
C SER A 493 8.60 5.15 -11.72
N ALA A 494 9.79 4.74 -11.29
CA ALA A 494 10.40 5.15 -10.06
C ALA A 494 11.92 5.27 -10.20
N SER A 495 12.50 6.20 -9.45
CA SER A 495 13.94 6.42 -9.40
C SER A 495 14.45 6.38 -7.96
N THR A 496 15.51 5.61 -7.75
CA THR A 496 16.16 5.45 -6.44
C THR A 496 17.66 5.61 -6.58
N VAL A 497 18.25 6.45 -5.75
CA VAL A 497 19.71 6.62 -5.68
C VAL A 497 20.26 5.75 -4.56
N TRP A 498 21.20 4.88 -4.88
CA TRP A 498 21.88 3.99 -3.94
C TRP A 498 23.25 4.54 -3.56
N ALA A 499 23.63 4.29 -2.31
CA ALA A 499 24.96 4.67 -1.80
C ALA A 499 26.09 3.94 -2.53
N SER A 500 25.90 2.66 -2.87
CA SER A 500 26.80 1.84 -3.67
C SER A 500 26.05 0.63 -4.25
N ALA A 501 26.62 -0.05 -5.24
CA ALA A 501 26.11 -1.34 -5.72
C ALA A 501 26.01 -2.39 -4.59
N ALA A 502 27.03 -2.47 -3.73
CA ALA A 502 27.05 -3.40 -2.60
C ALA A 502 25.98 -3.07 -1.54
N ALA A 503 25.72 -1.78 -1.28
CA ALA A 503 24.63 -1.36 -0.39
C ALA A 503 23.26 -1.78 -0.94
N ARG A 504 23.06 -1.66 -2.27
CA ARG A 504 21.84 -2.11 -2.94
C ARG A 504 21.64 -3.61 -2.78
N GLU A 505 22.67 -4.39 -3.07
CA GLU A 505 22.63 -5.85 -2.95
C GLU A 505 22.34 -6.30 -1.51
N GLU A 506 23.06 -5.75 -0.52
CA GLU A 506 22.84 -6.06 0.91
C GLU A 506 21.41 -5.70 1.34
N TRP A 507 20.91 -4.51 0.97
CA TRP A 507 19.58 -4.05 1.37
C TRP A 507 18.46 -4.86 0.68
N TYR A 508 18.60 -5.19 -0.61
CA TYR A 508 17.63 -6.04 -1.32
C TYR A 508 17.62 -7.48 -0.83
N ALA A 509 18.77 -8.05 -0.48
CA ALA A 509 18.83 -9.37 0.14
C ALA A 509 18.08 -9.40 1.47
N ASP A 510 18.30 -8.39 2.32
CA ASP A 510 17.60 -8.23 3.60
C ASP A 510 16.09 -8.02 3.44
N PHE A 511 15.67 -7.20 2.47
CA PHE A 511 14.26 -6.98 2.18
C PHE A 511 13.60 -8.28 1.73
N ALA A 512 14.25 -9.02 0.82
CA ALA A 512 13.74 -10.29 0.31
C ALA A 512 13.62 -11.35 1.42
N ASP A 513 14.64 -11.50 2.26
CA ASP A 513 14.63 -12.42 3.40
C ASP A 513 13.50 -12.09 4.39
N GLN A 514 13.35 -10.82 4.74
CA GLN A 514 12.29 -10.37 5.64
C GLN A 514 10.88 -10.54 5.04
N ALA A 515 10.71 -10.27 3.75
CA ALA A 515 9.45 -10.46 3.04
C ALA A 515 9.08 -11.95 2.88
N ALA A 516 10.07 -12.81 2.69
CA ALA A 516 9.90 -14.26 2.61
C ALA A 516 9.59 -14.88 3.99
N SER A 517 10.22 -14.38 5.04
CA SER A 517 10.09 -14.94 6.40
C SER A 517 8.85 -14.45 7.16
N CYS A 518 8.37 -13.24 6.89
CA CYS A 518 7.21 -12.68 7.60
C CYS A 518 6.35 -11.80 6.69
N TYR A 519 5.21 -12.34 6.26
CA TYR A 519 4.22 -11.65 5.43
C TYR A 519 3.85 -10.27 5.99
N GLU A 520 3.64 -10.18 7.29
CA GLU A 520 3.20 -8.97 7.98
C GLU A 520 4.27 -7.87 8.09
N ARG A 521 5.56 -8.25 8.02
CA ARG A 521 6.66 -7.28 8.08
C ARG A 521 6.82 -6.57 6.76
N LEU A 522 7.06 -7.32 5.69
CA LEU A 522 7.35 -6.76 4.36
C LEU A 522 6.71 -7.55 3.21
N GLY A 523 6.29 -8.81 3.44
CA GLY A 523 5.75 -9.67 2.38
C GLY A 523 4.49 -9.10 1.72
N TYR A 524 3.61 -8.46 2.50
CA TYR A 524 2.41 -7.81 1.98
C TYR A 524 2.68 -6.71 0.94
N ILE A 525 3.83 -6.02 1.04
CA ILE A 525 4.22 -4.97 0.09
C ILE A 525 4.49 -5.60 -1.27
N VAL A 526 5.23 -6.71 -1.27
CA VAL A 526 5.52 -7.49 -2.49
C VAL A 526 4.24 -8.11 -3.03
N ASP A 527 3.37 -8.64 -2.18
CA ASP A 527 2.10 -9.26 -2.61
C ASP A 527 1.20 -8.24 -3.32
N TRP A 528 1.06 -7.02 -2.79
CA TRP A 528 0.32 -5.95 -3.45
C TRP A 528 0.88 -5.60 -4.82
N VAL A 529 2.20 -5.50 -4.96
CA VAL A 529 2.84 -5.25 -6.26
C VAL A 529 2.58 -6.42 -7.20
N GLN A 530 2.85 -7.65 -6.76
CA GLN A 530 2.63 -8.87 -7.55
C GLN A 530 1.16 -9.14 -7.88
N LEU A 531 0.22 -8.50 -7.18
CA LEU A 531 -1.21 -8.61 -7.44
C LEU A 531 -1.65 -7.76 -8.64
N VAL A 532 -1.05 -6.58 -8.82
CA VAL A 532 -1.52 -5.59 -9.79
C VAL A 532 -0.59 -5.36 -10.96
N VAL A 533 0.68 -5.72 -10.82
CA VAL A 533 1.69 -5.58 -11.85
C VAL A 533 1.73 -6.83 -12.72
N GLU A 534 1.83 -6.64 -14.03
CA GLU A 534 1.98 -7.75 -14.98
C GLU A 534 3.44 -8.03 -15.28
N SER A 535 4.27 -7.00 -15.36
CA SER A 535 5.72 -7.11 -15.56
C SER A 535 6.48 -5.93 -14.94
N ALA A 536 7.74 -6.17 -14.62
CA ALA A 536 8.63 -5.17 -14.05
C ALA A 536 10.00 -5.20 -14.72
N GLU A 537 10.57 -4.02 -14.92
CA GLU A 537 11.91 -3.83 -15.45
C GLU A 537 12.71 -2.92 -14.52
N SER A 538 14.00 -3.21 -14.34
CA SER A 538 14.91 -2.32 -13.62
C SER A 538 16.18 -2.10 -14.41
N ALA A 539 16.55 -0.83 -14.58
CA ALA A 539 17.83 -0.41 -15.14
C ALA A 539 18.68 0.24 -14.04
N VAL A 540 19.89 -0.26 -13.81
CA VAL A 540 20.80 0.27 -12.79
C VAL A 540 22.00 0.91 -13.46
N LEU A 541 22.19 2.20 -13.22
CA LEU A 541 23.21 3.03 -13.85
C LEU A 541 24.26 3.44 -12.83
N GLU A 542 25.52 3.23 -13.17
CA GLU A 542 26.63 3.90 -12.50
C GLU A 542 26.86 5.25 -13.18
N LEU A 543 26.43 6.34 -12.54
CA LEU A 543 26.56 7.68 -13.10
C LEU A 543 28.00 8.19 -12.97
N GLU A 544 28.62 8.49 -14.11
CA GLU A 544 29.98 9.06 -14.18
C GLU A 544 30.00 10.47 -13.56
N PRO A 545 31.15 11.09 -13.25
CA PRO A 545 31.22 12.51 -12.91
C PRO A 545 30.64 13.40 -14.04
N VAL A 546 30.10 14.57 -13.68
CA VAL A 546 29.71 15.58 -14.69
C VAL A 546 30.98 16.10 -15.35
N ASP A 547 30.96 16.28 -16.67
CA ASP A 547 32.05 16.91 -17.42
C ASP A 547 32.40 18.26 -16.78
N ALA A 548 33.69 18.54 -16.58
CA ALA A 548 34.13 19.74 -15.86
C ALA A 548 33.60 21.02 -16.53
N GLU A 549 33.55 21.03 -17.86
CA GLU A 549 32.95 22.08 -18.68
C GLU A 549 31.47 22.27 -18.37
N VAL A 550 30.69 21.21 -18.18
CA VAL A 550 29.27 21.35 -17.84
C VAL A 550 29.11 21.85 -16.40
N LEU A 551 29.95 21.35 -15.48
CA LEU A 551 29.91 21.67 -14.06
C LEU A 551 30.30 23.12 -13.76
N GLU A 552 31.35 23.65 -14.40
CA GLU A 552 31.75 25.06 -14.26
C GLU A 552 30.64 26.00 -14.72
N TRP A 553 29.93 25.63 -15.78
CA TRP A 553 28.84 26.44 -16.30
C TRP A 553 27.62 26.43 -15.38
N TRP A 554 27.28 25.27 -14.78
CA TRP A 554 26.25 25.20 -13.74
C TRP A 554 26.59 26.10 -12.54
N LYS A 555 27.85 26.08 -12.09
CA LYS A 555 28.36 26.89 -10.97
C LYS A 555 28.43 28.39 -11.28
N SER A 556 28.68 28.75 -12.54
CA SER A 556 28.87 30.15 -12.96
C SER A 556 27.59 31.02 -12.90
N GLY A 557 26.43 30.45 -12.57
CA GLY A 557 25.19 31.21 -12.38
C GLY A 557 24.66 31.88 -13.66
N ARG A 558 25.24 31.62 -14.85
CA ARG A 558 24.74 32.15 -16.14
C ARG A 558 23.29 31.75 -16.46
N HIS A 559 22.71 30.83 -15.69
CA HIS A 559 21.28 30.55 -15.65
C HIS A 559 20.40 31.75 -15.27
N GLN A 560 20.88 32.70 -14.46
CA GLN A 560 20.08 33.86 -14.05
C GLN A 560 20.12 35.03 -15.05
N ALA A 561 21.13 35.08 -15.93
CA ALA A 561 21.35 36.25 -16.81
C ALA A 561 20.62 36.19 -18.16
N MET A 562 20.10 35.02 -18.57
CA MET A 562 19.37 34.86 -19.84
C MET A 562 17.86 34.62 -19.65
N SER A 563 17.35 34.88 -18.43
CA SER A 563 15.95 34.71 -18.04
C SER A 563 15.17 36.04 -18.04
N ARG A 564 15.59 37.02 -18.84
CA ARG A 564 14.79 38.23 -19.11
C ARG A 564 14.38 38.29 -20.56
#